data_AF-A0A2P5P8J5-F1
#
_entry.id   AF-A0A2P5P8J5-F1
#
_cell.length_a   1.000
_cell.length_b   1.000
_cell.length_c   1.000
_cell.angle_alpha   90.00
_cell.angle_beta   90.00
_cell.angle_gamma   90.00
#
_symmetry.space_group_name_H-M   'P 1'
#
loop_
_entity.id
_entity.type
_entity.pdbx_description
1 polymer ?
#
loop_
_entity_poly.entity_id
_entity_poly.type
_entity_poly.pdbx_seq_one_letter_code
_entity_poly.pdbx_strand_id
1 'polypeptide(L)'
;MKLRRKNGFTLIELLVVIAILGTVAAVAVPNVLKFIGTGNDAAAKQELLNVAAATAAALASEPPVDPTIDDAQIIAGVGVGKFMVQNTEFKYTIDSAGNITQGGRVS
;
A
#
# COMPACT_ATOMS: atom_id res chain seq x y z
N MET A 1 45.39 -28.52 -34.96
CA MET A 1 44.54 -28.40 -33.75
C MET A 1 44.45 -26.92 -33.39
N LYS A 2 43.33 -26.23 -33.62
CA LYS A 2 43.19 -24.79 -33.36
C LYS A 2 43.09 -24.56 -31.84
N LEU A 3 44.08 -23.93 -31.22
CA LEU A 3 43.98 -23.53 -29.81
C LEU A 3 42.94 -22.40 -29.69
N ARG A 4 41.88 -22.67 -28.92
CA ARG A 4 40.87 -21.66 -28.57
C ARG A 4 41.49 -20.75 -27.49
N ARG A 5 41.68 -19.46 -27.77
CA ARG A 5 42.01 -18.46 -26.73
C ARG A 5 40.86 -18.41 -25.73
N LYS A 6 41.15 -18.64 -24.46
CA LYS A 6 40.23 -18.36 -23.36
C LYS A 6 40.26 -16.87 -23.08
N ASN A 7 39.23 -16.15 -23.50
CA ASN A 7 39.03 -14.76 -23.11
C ASN A 7 38.47 -14.78 -21.68
N GLY A 8 39.33 -14.63 -20.67
CA GLY A 8 38.94 -14.51 -19.28
C GLY A 8 38.66 -13.05 -18.91
N PHE A 9 37.69 -12.85 -18.01
CA PHE A 9 37.37 -11.55 -17.41
C PHE A 9 38.57 -11.05 -16.60
N THR A 10 38.92 -9.78 -16.73
CA THR A 10 40.01 -9.16 -15.97
C THR A 10 39.50 -8.69 -14.60
N LEU A 11 40.38 -8.67 -13.60
CA LEU A 11 40.03 -8.15 -12.27
C LEU A 11 39.65 -6.66 -12.30
N ILE A 12 40.27 -5.90 -13.21
CA ILE A 12 39.98 -4.47 -13.39
C ILE A 12 38.59 -4.26 -13.97
N GLU A 13 38.12 -5.12 -14.90
CA GLU A 13 36.75 -5.07 -15.42
C GLU A 13 35.74 -5.28 -14.30
N LEU A 14 35.97 -6.26 -13.41
CA LEU A 14 35.07 -6.47 -12.28
C LEU A 14 35.10 -5.29 -11.28
N LEU A 15 36.27 -4.71 -11.04
CA LEU A 15 36.46 -3.59 -10.10
C LEU A 15 35.71 -2.33 -10.54
N VAL A 16 35.78 -1.97 -11.82
CA VAL A 16 35.06 -0.80 -12.35
C VAL A 16 33.55 -1.03 -12.31
N VAL A 17 33.09 -2.25 -12.58
CA VAL A 17 31.66 -2.59 -12.54
C VAL A 17 31.09 -2.43 -11.12
N ILE A 18 31.76 -2.98 -10.10
CA ILE A 18 31.27 -2.82 -8.72
C ILE A 18 31.37 -1.38 -8.23
N ALA A 19 32.33 -0.60 -8.72
CA ALA A 19 32.43 0.82 -8.41
C ALA A 19 31.22 1.59 -8.96
N ILE A 20 30.85 1.35 -10.22
CA ILE A 20 29.67 1.98 -10.82
C ILE A 20 28.39 1.49 -10.14
N LEU A 21 28.22 0.18 -9.92
CA LEU A 21 27.06 -0.37 -9.21
C LEU A 21 26.92 0.22 -7.80
N GLY A 22 28.05 0.39 -7.08
CA GLY A 22 28.07 1.03 -5.77
C GLY A 22 27.60 2.49 -5.81
N THR A 23 28.05 3.28 -6.80
CA THR A 23 27.61 4.67 -6.97
C THR A 23 26.12 4.78 -7.27
N VAL A 24 25.58 3.91 -8.13
CA VAL A 24 24.15 3.89 -8.46
C VAL A 24 23.33 3.45 -7.26
N ALA A 25 23.74 2.38 -6.58
CA ALA A 25 23.04 1.87 -5.40
C ALA A 25 22.98 2.91 -4.26
N ALA A 26 24.06 3.66 -4.03
CA ALA A 26 24.12 4.69 -3.00
C ALA A 26 23.04 5.78 -3.16
N VAL A 27 22.68 6.14 -4.40
CA VAL A 27 21.63 7.12 -4.68
C VAL A 27 20.25 6.47 -4.83
N ALA A 28 20.18 5.30 -5.48
CA ALA A 28 18.92 4.64 -5.79
C ALA A 28 18.22 4.08 -4.54
N VAL A 29 18.95 3.44 -3.63
CA VAL A 29 18.38 2.79 -2.45
C VAL A 29 17.59 3.75 -1.56
N PRO A 30 18.14 4.91 -1.09
CA PRO A 30 17.38 5.81 -0.23
C PRO A 30 16.16 6.40 -0.94
N ASN A 31 16.24 6.64 -2.25
CA ASN A 31 15.13 7.17 -3.03
C ASN A 31 13.99 6.15 -3.16
N VAL A 32 14.31 4.87 -3.40
CA VAL A 32 13.31 3.79 -3.45
C VAL A 32 12.63 3.59 -2.10
N LEU A 33 13.39 3.61 -0.99
CA LEU A 33 12.81 3.48 0.35
C LEU A 33 11.83 4.62 0.67
N LYS A 34 12.19 5.87 0.32
CA LYS A 34 11.28 7.02 0.47
C LYS A 34 10.04 6.88 -0.40
N PHE A 35 10.20 6.46 -1.65
CA PHE A 35 9.09 6.27 -2.59
C PHE A 35 8.08 5.24 -2.07
N ILE A 36 8.55 4.11 -1.54
CA ILE A 36 7.69 3.09 -0.92
C ILE A 36 6.93 3.68 0.26
N GLY A 37 7.60 4.42 1.16
CA GLY A 37 6.94 5.09 2.28
C GLY A 37 5.82 6.03 1.83
N THR A 38 6.12 6.92 0.87
CA THR A 38 5.10 7.84 0.31
C THR A 38 3.99 7.11 -0.43
N GLY A 39 4.29 5.96 -1.04
CA GLY A 39 3.30 5.10 -1.71
C GLY A 39 2.33 4.48 -0.71
N ASN A 40 2.82 4.03 0.44
CA ASN A 40 1.99 3.48 1.52
C ASN A 40 1.08 4.57 2.11
N ASP A 41 1.62 5.78 2.35
CA ASP A 41 0.82 6.90 2.84
C ASP A 41 -0.26 7.32 1.82
N ALA A 42 0.08 7.33 0.53
CA ALA A 42 -0.86 7.61 -0.54
C ALA A 42 -1.95 6.53 -0.61
N ALA A 43 -1.60 5.25 -0.48
CA ALA A 43 -2.54 4.13 -0.45
C ALA A 43 -3.51 4.25 0.74
N ALA A 44 -3.00 4.52 1.94
CA ALA A 44 -3.81 4.74 3.14
C ALA A 44 -4.82 5.89 2.96
N LYS A 45 -4.39 6.99 2.33
CA LYS A 45 -5.27 8.12 2.03
C LYS A 45 -6.34 7.79 0.99
N GLN A 46 -5.98 7.06 -0.07
CA GLN A 46 -6.94 6.63 -1.09
C GLN A 46 -7.98 5.68 -0.50
N GLU A 47 -7.56 4.76 0.36
CA GLU A 47 -8.45 3.85 1.06
C GLU A 47 -9.43 4.61 1.96
N LEU A 48 -8.96 5.60 2.71
CA LEU A 48 -9.81 6.51 3.49
C LEU A 48 -10.88 7.22 2.63
N LEU A 49 -10.52 7.70 1.44
CA LEU A 49 -11.46 8.36 0.53
C LEU A 49 -12.51 7.37 0.00
N ASN A 50 -12.12 6.14 -0.31
CA ASN A 50 -13.04 5.08 -0.69
C ASN A 50 -14.01 4.78 0.46
N VAL A 51 -13.50 4.74 1.70
CA VAL A 51 -14.33 4.56 2.88
C VAL A 51 -15.31 5.72 3.05
N ALA A 52 -14.86 6.96 2.89
CA ALA A 52 -15.75 8.12 2.94
C ALA A 52 -16.87 8.07 1.90
N ALA A 53 -16.53 7.73 0.65
CA ALA A 53 -17.51 7.63 -0.43
C ALA A 53 -18.56 6.55 -0.17
N ALA A 54 -18.14 5.36 0.29
CA ALA A 54 -19.05 4.27 0.59
C ALA A 54 -19.89 4.52 1.86
N THR A 55 -19.34 5.24 2.85
CA THR A 55 -20.10 5.69 4.03
C THR A 55 -21.21 6.66 3.63
N ALA A 56 -20.89 7.64 2.76
CA ALA A 56 -21.88 8.57 2.23
C ALA A 56 -22.98 7.88 1.40
N ALA A 57 -22.60 6.89 0.59
CA ALA A 57 -23.55 6.08 -0.19
C ALA A 57 -24.49 5.26 0.69
N ALA A 58 -23.96 4.69 1.79
CA ALA A 58 -24.76 3.94 2.76
C ALA A 58 -25.80 4.84 3.45
N LEU A 59 -25.37 6.02 3.95
CA LEU A 59 -26.28 7.00 4.58
C LEU A 59 -27.39 7.51 3.65
N ALA A 60 -27.13 7.55 2.33
CA ALA A 60 -28.11 7.99 1.35
C ALA A 60 -29.13 6.89 0.97
N SER A 61 -28.76 5.62 1.09
CA SER A 61 -29.55 4.50 0.56
C SER A 61 -30.47 3.83 1.60
N GLU A 62 -30.06 3.79 2.87
CA GLU A 62 -30.81 3.15 3.96
C GLU A 62 -30.83 4.09 5.18
N PRO A 63 -31.95 4.24 5.92
CA PRO A 63 -31.95 4.98 7.18
C PRO A 63 -30.97 4.32 8.15
N PRO A 64 -30.26 5.07 9.03
CA PRO A 64 -29.12 4.54 9.76
C PRO A 64 -29.55 3.38 10.66
N VAL A 65 -29.22 2.15 10.26
CA VAL A 65 -29.35 0.96 11.08
C VAL A 65 -27.98 0.72 11.70
N ASP A 66 -27.94 0.90 13.02
CA ASP A 66 -26.83 0.63 13.94
C ASP A 66 -25.76 1.75 14.09
N PRO A 67 -25.64 2.38 15.28
CA PRO A 67 -24.76 3.52 15.52
C PRO A 67 -23.25 3.23 15.53
N THR A 68 -22.84 1.97 15.40
CA THR A 68 -21.45 1.53 15.48
C THR A 68 -21.24 0.36 14.53
N ILE A 69 -20.75 0.64 13.33
CA ILE A 69 -20.24 -0.42 12.45
C ILE A 69 -18.77 -0.65 12.85
N ASP A 70 -18.53 -1.76 13.53
CA ASP A 70 -17.19 -2.21 13.95
C ASP A 70 -16.44 -2.88 12.77
N ASP A 71 -15.12 -3.00 12.89
CA ASP A 71 -14.18 -3.56 11.91
C ASP A 71 -14.70 -4.90 11.32
N ALA A 72 -15.30 -5.75 12.17
CA ALA A 72 -15.82 -7.06 11.78
C ALA A 72 -17.02 -7.01 10.82
N GLN A 73 -17.83 -5.95 10.87
CA GLN A 73 -19.03 -5.80 10.04
C GLN A 73 -18.71 -5.20 8.66
N ILE A 74 -17.66 -4.38 8.56
CA ILE A 74 -17.13 -3.90 7.28
C ILE A 74 -16.60 -5.08 6.45
N ILE A 75 -15.85 -6.00 7.07
CA ILE A 75 -15.27 -7.19 6.42
C ILE A 75 -16.34 -8.23 6.05
N ALA A 76 -17.46 -8.26 6.76
CA ALA A 76 -18.57 -9.19 6.52
C ALA A 76 -19.59 -8.67 5.47
N GLY A 77 -19.41 -7.47 4.91
CA GLY A 77 -20.29 -6.92 3.87
C GLY A 77 -21.66 -6.43 4.36
N VAL A 78 -21.79 -6.05 5.64
CA VAL A 78 -23.04 -5.53 6.24
C VAL A 78 -22.97 -3.99 6.37
N GLY A 79 -24.10 -3.30 6.17
CA GLY A 79 -24.18 -1.83 6.27
C GLY A 79 -23.24 -1.13 5.28
N VAL A 80 -22.33 -0.30 5.79
CA VAL A 80 -21.31 0.39 4.98
C VAL A 80 -20.39 -0.61 4.25
N GLY A 81 -20.10 -1.78 4.84
CA GLY A 81 -19.27 -2.84 4.24
C GLY A 81 -19.80 -3.36 2.89
N LYS A 82 -21.11 -3.23 2.64
CA LYS A 82 -21.75 -3.57 1.35
C LYS A 82 -21.28 -2.69 0.19
N PHE A 83 -20.84 -1.47 0.51
CA PHE A 83 -20.39 -0.47 -0.46
C PHE A 83 -18.85 -0.36 -0.51
N MET A 84 -18.14 -1.08 0.36
CA MET A 84 -16.68 -1.10 0.43
C MET A 84 -16.06 -2.10 -0.54
N VAL A 85 -14.80 -1.84 -0.89
CA VAL A 85 -13.90 -2.87 -1.42
C VAL A 85 -13.56 -3.82 -0.26
N GLN A 86 -13.98 -5.07 -0.37
CA GLN A 86 -13.62 -6.14 0.56
C GLN A 86 -12.08 -6.30 0.53
N ASN A 87 -11.41 -6.18 1.69
CA ASN A 87 -9.94 -6.21 1.91
C ASN A 87 -9.24 -4.84 2.03
N THR A 88 -9.63 -4.04 3.02
CA THR A 88 -8.92 -2.82 3.42
C THR A 88 -7.61 -3.15 4.14
N GLU A 89 -6.56 -2.35 3.92
CA GLU A 89 -5.27 -2.49 4.60
C GLU A 89 -5.32 -1.92 6.03
N PHE A 90 -6.28 -1.04 6.32
CA PHE A 90 -6.50 -0.43 7.63
C PHE A 90 -7.87 -0.76 8.20
N LYS A 91 -7.96 -0.67 9.52
CA LYS A 91 -9.20 -0.74 10.30
C LYS A 91 -9.95 0.58 10.23
N TYR A 92 -11.28 0.55 10.20
CA TYR A 92 -12.10 1.76 10.18
C TYR A 92 -13.30 1.58 11.07
N THR A 93 -13.50 2.56 11.96
CA THR A 93 -14.71 2.68 12.75
C THR A 93 -15.53 3.84 12.23
N ILE A 94 -16.84 3.61 12.05
CA ILE A 94 -17.77 4.60 11.53
C ILE A 94 -18.86 4.78 12.57
N ASP A 95 -19.05 6.01 13.02
CA ASP A 95 -20.13 6.34 13.96
C ASP A 95 -21.45 6.63 13.25
N SER A 96 -22.50 6.78 14.04
CA SER A 96 -23.88 7.00 13.58
C SER A 96 -24.09 8.35 12.89
N ALA A 97 -23.16 9.30 13.07
CA ALA A 97 -23.17 10.59 12.39
C ALA A 97 -22.37 10.56 11.08
N GLY A 98 -21.78 9.41 10.72
CA GLY A 98 -20.96 9.24 9.53
C GLY A 98 -19.52 9.72 9.69
N ASN A 99 -19.04 9.97 10.92
CA ASN A 99 -17.64 10.26 11.15
C ASN A 99 -16.81 8.98 11.05
N ILE A 100 -15.66 9.08 10.39
CA ILE A 100 -14.79 7.96 10.07
C ILE A 100 -13.49 8.11 10.86
N THR A 101 -13.13 7.08 11.63
CA THR A 101 -11.85 7.02 12.35
C THR A 101 -11.03 5.85 11.82
N GLN A 102 -9.84 6.16 11.28
CA GLN A 102 -8.87 5.15 10.83
C GLN A 102 -8.11 4.58 12.03
N GLY A 103 -8.16 3.25 12.17
CA GLY A 103 -7.40 2.49 13.15
C GLY A 103 -6.05 1.99 12.62
N GLY A 104 -5.46 1.03 13.32
CA GLY A 104 -4.20 0.40 12.91
C GLY A 104 -4.32 -0.43 11.63
N ARG A 105 -3.17 -0.75 11.03
CA ARG A 105 -3.08 -1.65 9.88
C ARG A 105 -3.60 -3.05 10.24
N VAL A 106 -4.39 -3.64 9.35
CA VAL A 106 -4.82 -5.04 9.43
C VAL A 106 -3.59 -5.90 9.10
N SER A 107 -3.17 -6.76 10.03
CA SER A 107 -2.01 -7.65 9.86
C SER A 107 -2.34 -8.87 9.01
#